data_AF-A0A966UQX6-F1
#
_entry.id   AF-A0A966UQX6-F1
#
_cell.length_a   1.000
_cell.length_b   1.000
_cell.length_c   1.000
_cell.angle_alpha   90.00
_cell.angle_beta   90.00
_cell.angle_gamma   90.00
#
_symmetry.space_group_name_H-M   'P 1'
#
loop_
_entity.id
_entity.type
_entity.pdbx_description
1 polymer ?
#
loop_
_entity_poly.entity_id
_entity_poly.type
_entity_poly.pdbx_seq_one_letter_code
_entity_poly.pdbx_strand_id
1 'polypeptide(L)'
;DANNVSRRYQIPSSNVDTTTLIVTVQESSSNTQTSQYFLATDLTEIQANSEVFFLEEDQDLRYTVYFGDDVLGKKPANDNIIIMTYLDTVGTIANNITKFSFVDPVAGLFRDNVKTTAIGGSYGGSGKEDLQAIRFRAPYFYSSQNRAVTINDYQALITKDYSNIEAVSVWGGEENDPIVYGKVYISLKTRGYYTLTDIEKQRIKDTLILNRNVLTVVPEIVDPEYVFIQVRGNINYNPNLTTKDDTEILNLIKDSIYQYAQDELYTFNSTFKLSKLQQYIESADSSITASDITIYLQNRKKLVPESTATYEINFNTSLRKGDFLQKLYTYPQITVLDSIGTQRQVFFEEVPESYTGIGSIGIINAGVNYTSTPVITITGDGTGATATATIVNGRVRSVEVTNPGVNYTQATVSISDPFGSEASLVAKLRSNYGTLRTYYYRTSGEKVFINENAGVIDYIGGRITINNLYPVNVVRNPFYDENILTFNVVPESGVISPLRNRLLAIDTNNAQAIHLKMVPTT
;
A
#
# COMPACT_ATOMS: atom_id res chain seq x y z
N ASP A 1 -19.80 15.62 -49.08
CA ASP A 1 -19.22 15.26 -50.38
C ASP A 1 -19.13 13.73 -50.49
N ALA A 2 -19.70 13.17 -51.56
CA ALA A 2 -19.95 11.73 -51.74
C ALA A 2 -18.68 10.89 -51.98
N ASN A 3 -17.56 11.54 -52.31
CA ASN A 3 -16.29 10.87 -52.67
C ASN A 3 -15.19 10.96 -51.60
N ASN A 4 -15.48 11.55 -50.44
CA ASN A 4 -14.49 11.62 -49.36
C ASN A 4 -14.46 10.28 -48.61
N VAL A 5 -13.44 9.47 -48.89
CA VAL A 5 -13.19 8.18 -48.24
C VAL A 5 -12.67 8.32 -46.80
N SER A 6 -12.22 9.51 -46.40
CA SER A 6 -11.75 9.83 -45.05
C SER A 6 -12.74 10.74 -44.32
N ARG A 7 -14.02 10.35 -44.25
CA ARG A 7 -15.00 11.09 -43.45
C ARG A 7 -14.67 10.92 -41.97
N ARG A 8 -14.27 12.04 -41.37
CA ARG A 8 -13.87 12.18 -39.99
C ARG A 8 -14.88 13.07 -39.28
N TYR A 9 -15.40 12.60 -38.16
CA TYR A 9 -16.43 13.26 -37.37
C TYR A 9 -15.84 13.67 -36.03
N GLN A 10 -15.55 14.95 -35.87
CA GLN A 10 -14.92 15.48 -34.67
C GLN A 10 -15.95 15.65 -33.56
N ILE A 11 -15.60 15.22 -32.35
CA ILE A 11 -16.34 15.49 -31.13
C ILE A 11 -15.93 16.90 -30.65
N PRO A 12 -16.88 17.82 -30.43
CA PRO A 12 -16.56 19.22 -30.11
C PRO A 12 -15.98 19.40 -28.71
N SER A 13 -16.19 18.45 -27.79
CA SER A 13 -15.64 18.48 -26.43
C SER A 13 -14.29 17.77 -26.34
N SER A 14 -13.32 18.41 -25.70
CA SER A 14 -12.01 17.84 -25.38
C SER A 14 -12.00 17.01 -24.07
N ASN A 15 -13.08 17.08 -23.30
CA ASN A 15 -13.27 16.41 -22.00
C ASN A 15 -14.20 15.19 -22.08
N VAL A 16 -14.47 14.73 -23.30
CA VAL A 16 -15.32 13.56 -23.55
C VAL A 16 -14.73 12.31 -22.90
N ASP A 17 -15.57 11.57 -22.17
CA ASP A 17 -15.22 10.23 -21.70
C ASP A 17 -15.51 9.20 -22.81
N THR A 18 -14.44 8.73 -23.45
CA THR A 18 -14.49 7.78 -24.57
C THR A 18 -15.05 6.42 -24.19
N THR A 19 -15.04 6.05 -22.90
CA THR A 19 -15.64 4.78 -22.42
C THR A 19 -17.17 4.83 -22.38
N THR A 20 -17.73 6.05 -22.31
CA THR A 20 -19.19 6.30 -22.33
C THR A 20 -19.71 6.65 -23.73
N LEU A 21 -18.82 6.75 -24.72
CA LEU A 21 -19.16 7.11 -26.09
C LEU A 21 -20.00 6.00 -26.74
N ILE A 22 -21.25 6.33 -27.04
CA ILE A 22 -22.18 5.48 -27.78
C ILE A 22 -22.36 6.09 -29.17
N VAL A 23 -21.94 5.35 -30.20
CA VAL A 23 -22.10 5.73 -31.61
C VAL A 23 -23.23 4.90 -32.21
N THR A 24 -24.30 5.57 -32.62
CA THR A 24 -25.42 4.94 -33.32
C THR A 24 -25.59 5.57 -34.70
N VAL A 25 -25.92 4.73 -35.68
CA VAL A 25 -26.16 5.15 -37.05
C VAL A 25 -27.62 4.88 -37.37
N GLN A 26 -28.37 5.94 -37.67
CA GLN A 26 -29.74 5.87 -38.13
C GLN A 26 -29.77 5.80 -39.66
N GLU A 27 -30.64 4.94 -40.21
CA GLU A 27 -30.74 4.69 -41.65
C GLU A 27 -31.03 5.96 -42.46
N SER A 28 -31.99 6.80 -42.05
CA SER A 28 -32.23 8.09 -42.71
C SER A 28 -33.15 8.98 -41.87
N SER A 29 -33.44 10.20 -42.34
CA SER A 29 -34.45 11.06 -41.69
C SER A 29 -35.88 10.49 -41.74
N SER A 30 -36.17 9.58 -42.68
CA SER A 30 -37.48 8.92 -42.81
C SER A 30 -37.55 7.55 -42.15
N ASN A 31 -36.40 6.88 -41.97
CA ASN A 31 -36.30 5.58 -41.29
C ASN A 31 -35.51 5.73 -39.98
N THR A 32 -36.21 5.62 -38.85
CA THR A 32 -35.63 5.77 -37.51
C THR A 32 -34.96 4.51 -36.98
N GLN A 33 -34.81 3.45 -37.80
CA GLN A 33 -34.04 2.27 -37.42
C GLN A 33 -32.58 2.66 -37.17
N THR A 34 -32.06 2.28 -36.01
CA THR A 34 -30.68 2.56 -35.59
C THR A 34 -29.88 1.26 -35.47
N SER A 35 -28.61 1.34 -35.83
CA SER A 35 -27.60 0.29 -35.59
C SER A 35 -26.47 0.86 -34.74
N GLN A 36 -26.06 0.14 -33.71
CA GLN A 36 -24.98 0.59 -32.82
C GLN A 36 -23.64 0.10 -33.35
N TYR A 37 -22.68 1.01 -33.43
CA TYR A 37 -21.31 0.71 -33.83
C TYR A 37 -20.43 0.58 -32.59
N PHE A 38 -19.52 -0.39 -32.59
CA PHE A 38 -18.61 -0.66 -31.47
C PHE A 38 -17.19 -0.15 -31.78
N LEU A 39 -16.46 0.30 -30.75
CA LEU A 39 -15.08 0.73 -30.92
C LEU A 39 -14.21 -0.45 -31.34
N ALA A 40 -13.47 -0.30 -32.43
CA ALA A 40 -12.49 -1.27 -32.90
C ALA A 40 -11.30 -1.36 -31.93
N THR A 41 -11.10 -2.52 -31.32
CA THR A 41 -10.00 -2.77 -30.36
C THR A 41 -8.89 -3.66 -30.95
N ASP A 42 -9.24 -4.57 -31.85
CA ASP A 42 -8.33 -5.47 -32.53
C ASP A 42 -8.70 -5.59 -34.01
N LEU A 43 -7.74 -5.30 -34.89
CA LEU A 43 -7.93 -5.38 -36.34
C LEU A 43 -8.07 -6.81 -36.86
N THR A 44 -7.61 -7.81 -36.09
CA THR A 44 -7.63 -9.22 -36.51
C THR A 44 -9.00 -9.88 -36.36
N GLU A 45 -9.89 -9.29 -35.56
CA GLU A 45 -11.25 -9.80 -35.32
C GLU A 45 -12.30 -9.11 -36.21
N ILE A 46 -11.92 -8.06 -36.95
CA ILE A 46 -12.84 -7.22 -37.72
C ILE A 46 -13.02 -7.79 -39.13
N GLN A 47 -14.28 -7.92 -39.54
CA GLN A 47 -14.69 -8.32 -40.88
C GLN A 47 -15.30 -7.13 -41.64
N ALA A 48 -15.48 -7.28 -42.95
CA ALA A 48 -16.10 -6.28 -43.83
C ALA A 48 -17.48 -5.79 -43.37
N ASN A 49 -18.27 -6.68 -42.77
CA ASN A 49 -19.64 -6.40 -42.31
C ASN A 49 -19.73 -6.00 -40.83
N SER A 50 -18.61 -5.94 -40.11
CA SER A 50 -18.60 -5.61 -38.68
C SER A 50 -18.99 -4.15 -38.46
N GLU A 51 -19.99 -3.90 -37.62
CA GLU A 51 -20.45 -2.54 -37.29
C GLU A 51 -19.50 -1.88 -36.28
N VAL A 52 -18.36 -1.40 -36.78
CA VAL A 52 -17.27 -0.86 -35.96
C VAL A 52 -16.89 0.57 -36.35
N PHE A 53 -16.44 1.34 -35.36
CA PHE A 53 -15.86 2.65 -35.55
C PHE A 53 -14.45 2.72 -34.96
N PHE A 54 -13.68 3.68 -35.42
CA PHE A 54 -12.33 3.96 -34.96
C PHE A 54 -12.28 5.35 -34.35
N LEU A 55 -11.37 5.54 -33.40
CA LEU A 55 -11.21 6.78 -32.65
C LEU A 55 -9.76 7.26 -32.74
N GLU A 56 -9.57 8.52 -33.10
CA GLU A 56 -8.26 9.18 -33.16
C GLU A 56 -8.30 10.47 -32.33
N GLU A 57 -7.19 10.79 -31.65
CA GLU A 57 -6.99 12.09 -31.02
C GLU A 57 -6.23 13.02 -31.99
N ASP A 58 -6.67 14.26 -32.12
CA ASP A 58 -6.01 15.28 -32.93
C ASP A 58 -4.98 16.12 -32.14
N GLN A 59 -4.28 17.02 -32.84
CA GLN A 59 -3.27 17.88 -32.22
C GLN A 59 -3.84 18.88 -31.20
N ASP A 60 -5.15 19.14 -31.24
CA ASP A 60 -5.86 20.01 -30.30
C ASP A 60 -6.48 19.24 -29.13
N LEU A 61 -6.11 17.95 -28.97
CA LEU A 61 -6.60 17.05 -27.92
C LEU A 61 -8.12 16.78 -27.98
N ARG A 62 -8.70 16.85 -29.18
CA ARG A 62 -10.09 16.49 -29.46
C ARG A 62 -10.14 15.14 -30.17
N TYR A 63 -11.23 14.42 -29.95
CA TYR A 63 -11.40 13.10 -30.52
C TYR A 63 -12.18 13.16 -31.82
N THR A 64 -11.75 12.33 -32.77
CA THR A 64 -12.34 12.21 -34.10
C THR A 64 -12.75 10.77 -34.33
N VAL A 65 -14.02 10.56 -34.65
CA VAL A 65 -14.58 9.26 -35.02
C VAL A 65 -14.51 9.09 -36.53
N TYR A 66 -14.11 7.92 -36.98
CA TYR A 66 -14.23 7.51 -38.38
C TYR A 66 -14.68 6.05 -38.48
N PHE A 67 -15.16 5.66 -39.65
CA PHE A 67 -15.73 4.34 -39.90
C PHE A 67 -14.87 3.54 -40.86
N GLY A 68 -15.16 2.24 -40.94
CA GLY A 68 -14.51 1.34 -41.89
C GLY A 68 -14.81 1.66 -43.35
N ASP A 69 -14.20 0.87 -44.23
CA ASP A 69 -14.20 1.03 -45.68
C ASP A 69 -14.86 -0.16 -46.41
N ASP A 70 -15.71 -0.94 -45.72
CA ASP A 70 -16.30 -2.20 -46.18
C ASP A 70 -15.28 -3.32 -46.46
N VAL A 71 -14.00 -3.12 -46.14
CA VAL A 71 -12.97 -4.16 -46.07
C VAL A 71 -12.65 -4.46 -44.61
N LEU A 72 -12.37 -3.41 -43.84
CA LEU A 72 -12.17 -3.45 -42.39
C LEU A 72 -13.26 -2.63 -41.72
N GLY A 73 -14.39 -3.30 -41.42
CA GLY A 73 -15.56 -2.69 -40.83
C GLY A 73 -16.51 -2.05 -41.86
N LYS A 74 -17.80 -2.08 -41.51
CA LYS A 74 -18.90 -1.59 -42.34
C LYS A 74 -18.88 -0.07 -42.42
N LYS A 75 -19.02 0.46 -43.63
CA LYS A 75 -19.13 1.89 -43.87
C LYS A 75 -20.60 2.34 -43.78
N PRO A 76 -20.92 3.46 -43.09
CA PRO A 76 -22.25 4.05 -43.14
C PRO A 76 -22.63 4.45 -44.57
N ALA A 77 -23.86 4.13 -44.98
CA ALA A 77 -24.39 4.53 -46.28
C ALA A 77 -24.57 6.06 -46.35
N ASN A 78 -24.71 6.59 -47.57
CA ASN A 78 -25.07 8.00 -47.73
C ASN A 78 -26.47 8.25 -47.15
N ASP A 79 -26.66 9.46 -46.61
CA ASP A 79 -27.87 9.92 -45.91
C ASP A 79 -28.15 9.29 -44.53
N ASN A 80 -27.30 8.36 -44.08
CA ASN A 80 -27.34 7.90 -42.70
C ASN A 80 -27.00 9.05 -41.74
N ILE A 81 -27.71 9.09 -40.61
CA ILE A 81 -27.49 10.09 -39.55
C ILE A 81 -26.67 9.44 -38.45
N ILE A 82 -25.51 10.01 -38.13
CA ILE A 82 -24.65 9.55 -37.04
C ILE A 82 -25.02 10.31 -35.78
N ILE A 83 -25.36 9.57 -34.72
CA ILE A 83 -25.71 10.10 -33.41
C ILE A 83 -24.68 9.61 -32.41
N MET A 84 -23.93 10.55 -31.85
CA MET A 84 -22.92 10.29 -30.82
C MET A 84 -23.44 10.81 -29.48
N THR A 85 -23.60 9.90 -28.52
CA THR A 85 -23.94 10.25 -27.13
C THR A 85 -22.73 9.99 -26.26
N TYR A 86 -22.36 10.96 -25.43
CA TYR A 86 -21.20 10.85 -24.55
C TYR A 86 -21.38 11.70 -23.29
N LEU A 87 -20.62 11.40 -22.25
CA LEU A 87 -20.51 12.25 -21.06
C LEU A 87 -19.33 13.22 -21.20
N ASP A 88 -19.58 14.48 -20.88
CA ASP A 88 -18.56 15.51 -20.69
C ASP A 88 -18.26 15.63 -19.20
N THR A 89 -17.01 15.40 -18.80
CA THR A 89 -16.63 15.27 -17.39
C THR A 89 -15.65 16.36 -16.97
N VAL A 90 -15.64 16.69 -15.67
CA VAL A 90 -14.71 17.67 -15.10
C VAL A 90 -13.45 17.02 -14.49
N GLY A 91 -13.21 15.74 -14.79
CA GLY A 91 -12.03 14.99 -14.33
C GLY A 91 -11.97 14.83 -12.81
N THR A 92 -10.79 15.10 -12.23
CA THR A 92 -10.47 14.81 -10.81
C THR A 92 -11.29 15.58 -9.79
N ILE A 93 -11.85 16.74 -10.17
CA ILE A 93 -12.65 17.59 -9.28
C ILE A 93 -13.96 16.88 -8.88
N ALA A 94 -14.43 15.94 -9.69
CA ALA A 94 -15.67 15.19 -9.43
C ALA A 94 -15.49 14.04 -8.41
N ASN A 95 -14.30 13.83 -7.85
CA ASN A 95 -14.06 12.79 -6.85
C ASN A 95 -14.45 13.26 -5.43
N ASN A 96 -14.72 12.30 -4.52
CA ASN A 96 -15.08 12.50 -3.12
C ASN A 96 -16.40 13.25 -2.86
N ILE A 97 -17.32 13.29 -3.82
CA ILE A 97 -18.66 13.86 -3.63
C ILE A 97 -19.49 12.90 -2.78
N THR A 98 -19.93 13.36 -1.62
CA THR A 98 -20.71 12.59 -0.64
C THR A 98 -22.09 13.20 -0.36
N LYS A 99 -22.34 14.40 -0.86
CA LYS A 99 -23.59 15.14 -0.67
C LYS A 99 -24.28 15.30 -2.01
N PHE A 100 -25.48 14.76 -2.11
CA PHE A 100 -26.33 14.87 -3.29
C PHE A 100 -27.59 15.65 -2.94
N SER A 101 -28.02 16.48 -3.87
CA SER A 101 -29.32 17.15 -3.83
C SER A 101 -30.00 16.98 -5.18
N PHE A 102 -31.32 16.84 -5.18
CA PHE A 102 -32.09 16.72 -6.40
C PHE A 102 -32.26 18.09 -7.07
N VAL A 103 -31.79 18.19 -8.30
CA VAL A 103 -32.06 19.36 -9.17
C VAL A 103 -33.46 19.24 -9.76
N ASP A 104 -33.81 18.05 -10.26
CA ASP A 104 -35.12 17.74 -10.84
C ASP A 104 -35.92 16.74 -9.98
N PRO A 105 -37.26 16.79 -9.98
CA PRO A 105 -38.10 15.84 -9.25
C PRO A 105 -37.99 14.43 -9.83
N VAL A 106 -37.87 13.42 -8.96
CA VAL A 106 -37.94 12.02 -9.38
C VAL A 106 -39.39 11.68 -9.74
N ALA A 107 -39.61 11.17 -10.95
CA ALA A 107 -40.94 10.83 -11.49
C ALA A 107 -41.95 12.00 -11.41
N GLY A 108 -41.48 13.25 -11.44
CA GLY A 108 -42.31 14.46 -11.46
C GLY A 108 -42.98 14.85 -10.13
N LEU A 109 -42.83 14.07 -9.05
CA LEU A 109 -43.58 14.27 -7.80
C LEU A 109 -42.75 14.21 -6.51
N PHE A 110 -41.60 13.53 -6.52
CA PHE A 110 -40.83 13.29 -5.31
C PHE A 110 -39.55 14.13 -5.28
N ARG A 111 -39.51 15.11 -4.38
CA ARG A 111 -38.34 15.97 -4.13
C ARG A 111 -38.01 16.07 -2.63
N ASP A 112 -39.01 16.37 -1.81
CA ASP A 112 -38.78 16.78 -0.41
C ASP A 112 -38.76 15.62 0.60
N ASN A 113 -39.25 14.43 0.20
CA ASN A 113 -39.31 13.24 1.05
C ASN A 113 -38.27 12.16 0.71
N VAL A 114 -37.39 12.42 -0.26
CA VAL A 114 -36.36 11.47 -0.69
C VAL A 114 -35.04 11.82 -0.01
N LYS A 115 -34.58 10.95 0.89
CA LYS A 115 -33.27 11.07 1.53
C LYS A 115 -32.23 10.28 0.75
N THR A 116 -31.22 10.97 0.21
CA THR A 116 -30.06 10.32 -0.40
C THR A 116 -29.00 10.04 0.67
N THR A 117 -28.51 8.81 0.72
CA THR A 117 -27.37 8.42 1.56
C THR A 117 -26.29 7.85 0.64
N ALA A 118 -25.15 8.52 0.59
CA ALA A 118 -23.99 8.02 -0.14
C ALA A 118 -23.33 6.90 0.68
N ILE A 119 -23.10 5.75 0.04
CA ILE A 119 -22.38 4.62 0.65
C ILE A 119 -20.85 4.88 0.62
N GLY A 120 -20.40 5.74 -0.30
CA GLY A 120 -19.03 6.22 -0.42
C GLY A 120 -18.98 7.51 -1.25
N GLY A 121 -17.83 8.18 -1.26
CA GLY A 121 -17.60 9.30 -2.17
C GLY A 121 -17.53 8.86 -3.63
N SER A 122 -17.89 9.75 -4.56
CA SER A 122 -17.66 9.52 -5.99
C SER A 122 -16.17 9.31 -6.30
N TYR A 123 -15.87 8.56 -7.36
CA TYR A 123 -14.51 8.26 -7.80
C TYR A 123 -14.47 8.01 -9.32
N GLY A 124 -13.27 7.82 -9.88
CA GLY A 124 -13.06 7.50 -11.29
C GLY A 124 -12.73 8.70 -12.18
N GLY A 125 -12.87 9.93 -11.67
CA GLY A 125 -12.43 11.12 -12.37
C GLY A 125 -10.90 11.19 -12.41
N SER A 126 -10.30 11.21 -13.60
CA SER A 126 -8.86 11.35 -13.80
C SER A 126 -8.53 12.47 -14.77
N GLY A 127 -7.35 13.07 -14.61
CA GLY A 127 -6.76 13.89 -15.66
C GLY A 127 -6.30 13.03 -16.84
N LYS A 128 -5.97 13.68 -17.95
CA LYS A 128 -5.27 13.05 -19.08
C LYS A 128 -3.91 12.51 -18.62
N GLU A 129 -3.42 11.49 -19.29
CA GLU A 129 -2.11 10.90 -18.98
C GLU A 129 -0.98 11.89 -19.29
N ASP A 130 0.09 11.88 -18.47
CA ASP A 130 1.25 12.75 -18.68
C ASP A 130 2.12 12.28 -19.86
N LEU A 131 2.79 13.23 -20.53
CA LEU A 131 3.62 12.97 -21.70
C LEU A 131 4.74 11.95 -21.40
N GLN A 132 5.34 11.97 -20.21
CA GLN A 132 6.38 11.01 -19.86
C GLN A 132 5.83 9.59 -19.69
N ALA A 133 4.65 9.46 -19.08
CA ALA A 133 3.98 8.18 -18.92
C ALA A 133 3.59 7.60 -20.29
N ILE A 134 3.05 8.43 -21.20
CA ILE A 134 2.74 8.02 -22.58
C ILE A 134 4.00 7.57 -23.31
N ARG A 135 5.09 8.35 -23.24
CA ARG A 135 6.38 8.00 -23.88
C ARG A 135 6.95 6.67 -23.37
N PHE A 136 6.78 6.39 -22.09
CA PHE A 136 7.25 5.15 -21.49
C PHE A 136 6.39 3.95 -21.90
N ARG A 137 5.05 4.11 -21.96
CA ARG A 137 4.10 3.00 -22.16
C ARG A 137 3.81 2.68 -23.61
N ALA A 138 3.80 3.67 -24.51
CA ALA A 138 3.44 3.48 -25.91
C ALA A 138 4.26 2.40 -26.64
N PRO A 139 5.60 2.28 -26.45
CA PRO A 139 6.38 1.21 -27.06
C PRO A 139 5.98 -0.19 -26.58
N TYR A 140 5.69 -0.35 -25.28
CA TYR A 140 5.28 -1.65 -24.71
C TYR A 140 3.89 -2.07 -25.19
N PHE A 141 2.97 -1.10 -25.32
CA PHE A 141 1.66 -1.38 -25.90
C PHE A 141 1.81 -1.88 -27.35
N TYR A 142 2.64 -1.22 -28.16
CA TYR A 142 2.89 -1.64 -29.54
C TYR A 142 3.53 -3.04 -29.63
N SER A 143 4.48 -3.37 -28.76
CA SER A 143 5.13 -4.68 -28.76
C SER A 143 4.23 -5.82 -28.29
N SER A 144 3.30 -5.55 -27.36
CA SER A 144 2.44 -6.58 -26.78
C SER A 144 1.38 -7.10 -27.77
N GLN A 145 1.03 -6.34 -28.81
CA GLN A 145 0.01 -6.70 -29.81
C GLN A 145 -1.26 -7.30 -29.17
N ASN A 146 -1.80 -6.63 -28.15
CA ASN A 146 -2.97 -7.07 -27.37
C ASN A 146 -2.81 -8.43 -26.62
N ARG A 147 -1.58 -8.91 -26.39
CA ARG A 147 -1.29 -10.14 -25.61
C ARG A 147 -0.35 -9.87 -24.45
N ALA A 148 -0.64 -10.50 -23.31
CA ALA A 148 0.15 -10.35 -22.09
C ALA A 148 1.10 -11.55 -21.90
N VAL A 149 2.40 -11.34 -22.15
CA VAL A 149 3.43 -12.38 -21.96
C VAL A 149 4.44 -11.96 -20.90
N THR A 150 4.94 -10.73 -21.00
CA THR A 150 5.90 -10.17 -20.06
C THR A 150 5.20 -9.33 -18.98
N ILE A 151 5.89 -9.11 -17.85
CA ILE A 151 5.42 -8.24 -16.75
C ILE A 151 4.98 -6.85 -17.27
N ASN A 152 5.76 -6.26 -18.17
CA ASN A 152 5.46 -4.94 -18.73
C ASN A 152 4.22 -4.95 -19.63
N ASP A 153 3.94 -6.06 -20.33
CA ASP A 153 2.73 -6.19 -21.15
C ASP A 153 1.48 -6.17 -20.28
N TYR A 154 1.48 -6.91 -19.15
CA TYR A 154 0.39 -6.86 -18.18
C TYR A 154 0.17 -5.43 -17.65
N GLN A 155 1.24 -4.73 -17.28
CA GLN A 155 1.14 -3.35 -16.81
C GLN A 155 0.54 -2.40 -17.87
N ALA A 156 1.00 -2.50 -19.12
CA ALA A 156 0.53 -1.65 -20.21
C ALA A 156 -0.95 -1.91 -20.54
N LEU A 157 -1.37 -3.18 -20.64
CA LEU A 157 -2.75 -3.55 -20.98
C LEU A 157 -3.73 -3.16 -19.86
N ILE A 158 -3.38 -3.43 -18.60
CA ILE A 158 -4.25 -3.09 -17.45
C ILE A 158 -4.46 -1.59 -17.33
N THR A 159 -3.39 -0.80 -17.48
CA THR A 159 -3.50 0.65 -17.30
C THR A 159 -4.23 1.32 -18.46
N LYS A 160 -4.15 0.76 -19.68
CA LYS A 160 -4.92 1.23 -20.84
C LYS A 160 -6.42 1.03 -20.63
N ASP A 161 -6.82 -0.18 -20.27
CA ASP A 161 -8.24 -0.56 -20.25
C ASP A 161 -8.95 -0.09 -18.96
N TYR A 162 -8.19 0.23 -17.90
CA TYR A 162 -8.72 0.80 -16.65
C TYR A 162 -8.01 2.11 -16.27
N SER A 163 -8.57 3.22 -16.74
CA SER A 163 -8.08 4.59 -16.47
C SER A 163 -8.04 4.99 -14.99
N ASN A 164 -8.90 4.37 -14.17
CA ASN A 164 -8.94 4.61 -12.72
C ASN A 164 -7.75 3.98 -11.98
N ILE A 165 -6.89 3.23 -12.65
CA ILE A 165 -5.69 2.65 -12.05
C ILE A 165 -4.56 3.66 -12.16
N GLU A 166 -4.01 4.07 -11.02
CA GLU A 166 -2.90 5.01 -10.95
C GLU A 166 -1.57 4.29 -11.21
N ALA A 167 -1.42 3.10 -10.62
CA ALA A 167 -0.21 2.32 -10.73
C ALA A 167 -0.53 0.82 -10.70
N VAL A 168 0.33 0.02 -11.34
CA VAL A 168 0.24 -1.44 -11.41
C VAL A 168 1.60 -2.06 -11.07
N SER A 169 1.61 -3.04 -10.19
CA SER A 169 2.76 -3.92 -9.97
C SER A 169 2.40 -5.34 -10.39
N VAL A 170 3.28 -5.97 -11.16
CA VAL A 170 3.11 -7.35 -11.64
C VAL A 170 4.37 -8.13 -11.35
N TRP A 171 4.25 -9.36 -10.86
CA TRP A 171 5.37 -10.28 -10.65
C TRP A 171 4.98 -11.73 -10.90
N GLY A 172 5.97 -12.54 -11.27
CA GLY A 172 5.81 -13.97 -11.42
C GLY A 172 5.71 -14.68 -10.07
N GLY A 173 4.95 -15.77 -10.02
CA GLY A 173 4.76 -16.54 -8.80
C GLY A 173 6.03 -17.28 -8.34
N GLU A 174 7.00 -17.50 -9.23
CA GLU A 174 8.35 -17.96 -8.89
C GLU A 174 9.10 -16.99 -7.97
N GLU A 175 8.72 -15.72 -8.00
CA GLU A 175 9.32 -14.69 -7.17
C GLU A 175 8.45 -14.33 -5.95
N ASN A 176 7.25 -14.89 -5.83
CA ASN A 176 6.32 -14.61 -4.74
C ASN A 176 6.80 -15.22 -3.41
N ASP A 177 6.33 -14.67 -2.29
CA ASP A 177 6.52 -15.26 -0.96
C ASP A 177 5.15 -15.63 -0.35
N PRO A 178 4.80 -16.91 -0.17
CA PRO A 178 5.57 -18.09 -0.59
C PRO A 178 5.57 -18.30 -2.11
N ILE A 179 6.57 -19.02 -2.62
CA ILE A 179 6.76 -19.28 -4.06
C ILE A 179 5.65 -20.18 -4.60
N VAL A 180 4.99 -19.76 -5.69
CA VAL A 180 3.92 -20.51 -6.37
C VAL A 180 4.08 -20.43 -7.89
N TYR A 181 4.59 -21.49 -8.52
CA TYR A 181 4.79 -21.53 -9.98
C TYR A 181 3.46 -21.55 -10.76
N GLY A 182 3.48 -21.03 -11.99
CA GLY A 182 2.33 -21.01 -12.90
C GLY A 182 1.30 -19.90 -12.60
N LYS A 183 1.62 -19.01 -11.66
CA LYS A 183 0.81 -17.83 -11.35
C LYS A 183 1.54 -16.54 -11.68
N VAL A 184 0.77 -15.52 -12.03
CA VAL A 184 1.22 -14.12 -12.10
C VAL A 184 0.38 -13.32 -11.11
N TYR A 185 1.06 -12.60 -10.23
CA TYR A 185 0.42 -11.76 -9.24
C TYR A 185 0.39 -10.32 -9.72
N ILE A 186 -0.74 -9.66 -9.47
CA ILE A 186 -1.01 -8.30 -9.92
C ILE A 186 -1.55 -7.52 -8.73
N SER A 187 -0.90 -6.42 -8.41
CA SER A 187 -1.34 -5.47 -7.39
C SER A 187 -1.71 -4.15 -8.06
N LEU A 188 -2.94 -3.70 -7.83
CA LEU A 188 -3.53 -2.54 -8.48
C LEU A 188 -3.76 -1.43 -7.45
N LYS A 189 -3.17 -0.26 -7.70
CA LYS A 189 -3.47 0.96 -6.95
C LYS A 189 -4.49 1.77 -7.75
N THR A 190 -5.70 1.92 -7.23
CA THR A 190 -6.67 2.85 -7.80
C THR A 190 -6.27 4.29 -7.51
N ARG A 191 -6.78 5.24 -8.29
CA ARG A 191 -6.71 6.65 -7.96
C ARG A 191 -7.55 6.90 -6.70
N GLY A 192 -6.90 7.35 -5.63
CA GLY A 192 -7.48 7.43 -4.28
C GLY A 192 -7.31 6.14 -3.49
N TYR A 193 -7.30 6.22 -2.16
CA TYR A 193 -7.01 5.12 -1.21
C TYR A 193 -8.09 4.02 -1.15
N TYR A 194 -8.88 3.85 -2.20
CA TYR A 194 -9.89 2.81 -2.28
C TYR A 194 -9.24 1.45 -2.56
N THR A 195 -9.80 0.41 -1.97
CA THR A 195 -9.47 -0.97 -2.32
C THR A 195 -10.49 -1.44 -3.35
N LEU A 196 -10.02 -2.19 -4.35
CA LEU A 196 -10.92 -2.78 -5.34
C LEU A 196 -11.85 -3.77 -4.64
N THR A 197 -13.14 -3.71 -4.97
CA THR A 197 -14.10 -4.72 -4.51
C THR A 197 -13.81 -6.07 -5.17
N ASP A 198 -14.21 -7.17 -4.52
CA ASP A 198 -13.98 -8.51 -5.08
C ASP A 198 -14.66 -8.68 -6.45
N ILE A 199 -15.81 -8.05 -6.67
CA ILE A 199 -16.51 -8.06 -7.96
C ILE A 199 -15.67 -7.36 -9.05
N GLU A 200 -15.07 -6.22 -8.74
CA GLU A 200 -14.21 -5.51 -9.68
C GLU A 200 -12.95 -6.30 -10.00
N LYS A 201 -12.35 -6.95 -8.99
CA LYS A 201 -11.20 -7.84 -9.19
C LYS A 201 -11.56 -9.00 -10.12
N GLN A 202 -12.71 -9.64 -9.92
CA GLN A 202 -13.18 -10.72 -10.81
C GLN A 202 -13.45 -10.19 -12.22
N ARG A 203 -14.08 -9.02 -12.36
CA ARG A 203 -14.32 -8.41 -13.68
C ARG A 203 -13.00 -8.17 -14.41
N ILE A 204 -12.01 -7.55 -13.78
CA ILE A 204 -10.68 -7.31 -14.38
C ILE A 204 -10.03 -8.64 -14.81
N LYS A 205 -10.10 -9.66 -13.96
CA LYS A 205 -9.55 -10.99 -14.22
C LYS A 205 -10.19 -11.65 -15.44
N ASP A 206 -11.52 -11.67 -15.49
CA ASP A 206 -12.28 -12.37 -16.52
C ASP A 206 -12.29 -11.63 -17.86
N THR A 207 -12.46 -10.31 -17.85
CA THR A 207 -12.59 -9.54 -19.10
C THR A 207 -11.24 -9.22 -19.73
N LEU A 208 -10.21 -8.92 -18.92
CA LEU A 208 -8.94 -8.43 -19.42
C LEU A 208 -7.90 -9.54 -19.57
N ILE A 209 -7.73 -10.32 -18.50
CA ILE A 209 -6.51 -11.09 -18.33
C ILE A 209 -6.67 -12.47 -18.94
N LEU A 210 -7.79 -13.16 -18.72
CA LEU A 210 -7.99 -14.52 -19.27
C LEU A 210 -8.12 -14.57 -20.80
N ASN A 211 -8.55 -13.47 -21.44
CA ASN A 211 -8.68 -13.44 -22.91
C ASN A 211 -7.36 -13.13 -23.61
N ARG A 212 -6.36 -12.60 -22.89
CA ARG A 212 -5.10 -12.08 -23.46
C ARG A 212 -3.84 -12.71 -22.85
N ASN A 213 -3.97 -13.48 -21.77
CA ASN A 213 -2.86 -14.15 -21.12
C ASN A 213 -2.41 -15.42 -21.87
N VAL A 214 -1.23 -15.91 -21.49
CA VAL A 214 -0.79 -17.24 -21.87
C VAL A 214 -1.60 -18.28 -21.10
N LEU A 215 -2.12 -19.28 -21.80
CA LEU A 215 -3.01 -20.33 -21.25
C LEU A 215 -2.44 -21.04 -20.00
N THR A 216 -1.12 -21.14 -19.88
CA THR A 216 -0.44 -21.84 -18.79
C THR A 216 -0.27 -20.99 -17.53
N VAL A 217 -0.61 -19.70 -17.56
CA VAL A 217 -0.37 -18.74 -16.47
C VAL A 217 -1.69 -18.24 -15.92
N VAL A 218 -1.93 -18.47 -14.63
CA VAL A 218 -3.15 -18.01 -13.96
C VAL A 218 -2.90 -16.67 -13.26
N PRO A 219 -3.61 -15.58 -13.62
CA PRO A 219 -3.49 -14.31 -12.96
C PRO A 219 -4.21 -14.31 -11.60
N GLU A 220 -3.59 -13.69 -10.61
CA GLU A 220 -4.15 -13.47 -9.28
C GLU A 220 -4.00 -12.00 -8.88
N ILE A 221 -5.13 -11.36 -8.55
CA ILE A 221 -5.12 -9.96 -8.10
C ILE A 221 -5.03 -9.96 -6.58
N VAL A 222 -4.01 -9.30 -6.04
CA VAL A 222 -3.79 -9.12 -4.60
C VAL A 222 -3.86 -7.64 -4.25
N ASP A 223 -4.31 -7.35 -3.03
CA ASP A 223 -4.40 -5.97 -2.58
C ASP A 223 -3.01 -5.37 -2.30
N PRO A 224 -2.81 -4.08 -2.61
CA PRO A 224 -1.60 -3.38 -2.23
C PRO A 224 -1.50 -3.23 -0.71
N GLU A 225 -0.30 -3.43 -0.18
CA GLU A 225 0.04 -3.12 1.21
C GLU A 225 0.57 -1.70 1.31
N TYR A 226 -0.11 -0.84 2.07
CA TYR A 226 0.33 0.53 2.28
C TYR A 226 1.20 0.64 3.55
N VAL A 227 2.41 1.17 3.38
CA VAL A 227 3.23 1.64 4.48
C VAL A 227 3.36 3.15 4.35
N PHE A 228 2.77 3.85 5.30
CA PHE A 228 2.77 5.31 5.32
C PHE A 228 4.07 5.83 5.95
N ILE A 229 4.59 6.94 5.46
CA ILE A 229 5.75 7.60 6.04
C ILE A 229 5.25 8.83 6.78
N GLN A 230 5.53 8.91 8.08
CA GLN A 230 5.34 10.12 8.86
C GLN A 230 6.68 10.84 9.00
N VAL A 231 6.68 12.15 8.77
CA VAL A 231 7.86 13.00 8.88
C VAL A 231 7.78 13.81 10.15
N ARG A 232 8.79 13.70 11.01
CA ARG A 232 8.88 14.44 12.28
C ARG A 232 10.25 15.08 12.43
N GLY A 233 10.32 16.33 12.88
CA GLY A 233 11.62 16.95 13.04
C GLY A 233 11.61 18.45 13.26
N ASN A 234 12.80 19.02 13.24
CA ASN A 234 13.04 20.45 13.33
C ASN A 234 13.62 20.96 12.00
N ILE A 235 13.11 22.10 11.55
CA ILE A 235 13.63 22.81 10.38
C ILE A 235 14.29 24.09 10.85
N ASN A 236 15.58 24.21 10.57
CA ASN A 236 16.37 25.38 10.87
C ASN A 236 16.30 26.36 9.70
N TYR A 237 15.98 27.62 9.96
CA TYR A 237 15.88 28.66 8.92
C TYR A 237 16.41 30.01 9.42
N ASN A 238 16.92 30.84 8.51
CA ASN A 238 17.39 32.19 8.81
C ASN A 238 16.28 33.22 8.53
N PRO A 239 15.70 33.86 9.57
CA PRO A 239 14.62 34.82 9.38
C PRO A 239 15.02 36.07 8.59
N ASN A 240 16.32 36.40 8.51
CA ASN A 240 16.79 37.60 7.78
C ASN A 240 16.77 37.43 6.26
N LEU A 241 16.65 36.20 5.76
CA LEU A 241 16.67 35.88 4.33
C LEU A 241 15.27 35.76 3.71
N THR A 242 14.22 35.93 4.50
CA THR A 242 12.82 35.79 4.07
C THR A 242 11.94 36.84 4.72
N THR A 243 10.88 37.23 4.01
CA THR A 243 9.83 38.11 4.54
C THR A 243 8.57 37.33 4.93
N LYS A 244 8.57 36.01 4.72
CA LYS A 244 7.46 35.11 5.02
C LYS A 244 7.44 34.76 6.51
N ASP A 245 6.26 34.52 7.05
CA ASP A 245 6.14 34.04 8.42
C ASP A 245 6.40 32.53 8.55
N ASP A 246 6.55 32.05 9.79
CA ASP A 246 6.83 30.64 10.10
C ASP A 246 5.76 29.69 9.54
N THR A 247 4.50 30.13 9.47
CA THR A 247 3.38 29.31 9.01
C THR A 247 3.39 29.18 7.49
N GLU A 248 3.68 30.27 6.78
CA GLU A 248 3.85 30.29 5.34
C GLU A 248 5.01 29.40 4.89
N ILE A 249 6.17 29.47 5.57
CA ILE A 249 7.32 28.61 5.28
C ILE A 249 6.97 27.15 5.57
N LEU A 250 6.31 26.87 6.70
CA LEU A 250 5.88 25.51 7.03
C LEU A 250 4.94 24.91 5.97
N ASN A 251 4.03 25.72 5.42
CA ASN A 251 3.12 25.26 4.35
C ASN A 251 3.89 24.99 3.05
N LEU A 252 4.84 25.85 2.66
CA LEU A 252 5.71 25.60 1.51
C LEU A 252 6.50 24.30 1.66
N ILE A 253 7.02 24.03 2.86
CA ILE A 253 7.71 22.78 3.16
C ILE A 253 6.75 21.59 3.04
N LYS A 254 5.54 21.66 3.58
CA LYS A 254 4.55 20.59 3.43
C LYS A 254 4.23 20.33 1.95
N ASP A 255 4.04 21.38 1.16
CA ASP A 255 3.80 21.26 -0.28
C ASP A 255 4.99 20.62 -1.00
N SER A 256 6.23 20.97 -0.62
CA SER A 256 7.44 20.32 -1.17
C SER A 256 7.53 18.82 -0.84
N ILE A 257 7.11 18.42 0.36
CA ILE A 257 7.04 17.01 0.78
C ILE A 257 5.96 16.27 -0.02
N TYR A 258 4.83 16.92 -0.28
CA TYR A 258 3.77 16.34 -1.11
C TYR A 258 4.18 16.21 -2.57
N GLN A 259 4.94 17.18 -3.09
CA GLN A 259 5.52 17.10 -4.43
C GLN A 259 6.49 15.92 -4.53
N TYR A 260 7.39 15.75 -3.55
CA TYR A 260 8.28 14.60 -3.49
C TYR A 260 7.50 13.27 -3.51
N ALA A 261 6.41 13.16 -2.74
CA ALA A 261 5.59 11.94 -2.72
C ALA A 261 4.98 11.63 -4.10
N GLN A 262 4.49 12.65 -4.82
CA GLN A 262 3.93 12.49 -6.16
C GLN A 262 5.00 12.11 -7.19
N ASP A 263 6.15 12.78 -7.17
CA ASP A 263 7.22 12.59 -8.15
C ASP A 263 7.92 11.23 -7.98
N GLU A 264 8.14 10.81 -6.72
CA GLU A 264 9.08 9.72 -6.42
C GLU A 264 8.43 8.50 -5.77
N LEU A 265 7.31 8.64 -5.03
CA LEU A 265 6.77 7.53 -4.20
C LEU A 265 5.51 6.86 -4.77
N TYR A 266 4.64 7.61 -5.45
CA TYR A 266 3.34 7.08 -5.90
C TYR A 266 3.39 6.12 -7.09
N THR A 267 4.59 5.82 -7.58
CA THR A 267 4.85 4.73 -8.53
C THR A 267 5.20 3.44 -7.80
N PHE A 268 4.83 2.28 -8.37
CA PHE A 268 5.34 1.00 -7.88
C PHE A 268 6.83 0.88 -8.16
N ASN A 269 7.53 0.11 -7.34
CA ASN A 269 8.99 -0.01 -7.37
C ASN A 269 9.77 1.29 -7.02
N SER A 270 9.11 2.24 -6.36
CA SER A 270 9.76 3.43 -5.81
C SER A 270 10.63 3.11 -4.60
N THR A 271 11.83 3.69 -4.56
CA THR A 271 12.71 3.63 -3.38
C THR A 271 12.62 4.95 -2.63
N PHE A 272 12.15 4.92 -1.39
CA PHE A 272 12.23 6.11 -0.54
C PHE A 272 13.68 6.35 -0.11
N LYS A 273 14.11 7.61 -0.16
CA LYS A 273 15.45 8.04 0.27
C LYS A 273 15.31 9.30 1.12
N LEU A 274 15.69 9.21 2.39
CA LEU A 274 15.60 10.32 3.34
C LEU A 274 16.36 11.56 2.85
N SER A 275 17.56 11.38 2.30
CA SER A 275 18.38 12.48 1.77
C SER A 275 17.72 13.20 0.58
N LYS A 276 16.99 12.47 -0.27
CA LYS A 276 16.24 13.04 -1.40
C LYS A 276 15.06 13.87 -0.87
N LEU A 277 14.35 13.38 0.15
CA LEU A 277 13.29 14.14 0.83
C LEU A 277 13.86 15.43 1.48
N GLN A 278 14.99 15.34 2.17
CA GLN A 278 15.66 16.50 2.77
C GLN A 278 16.03 17.54 1.70
N GLN A 279 16.51 17.11 0.54
CA GLN A 279 16.80 18.00 -0.58
C GLN A 279 15.56 18.75 -1.06
N TYR A 280 14.40 18.10 -1.16
CA TYR A 280 13.13 18.76 -1.52
C TYR A 280 12.73 19.81 -0.46
N ILE A 281 12.87 19.47 0.83
CA ILE A 281 12.57 20.38 1.94
C ILE A 281 13.50 21.60 1.92
N GLU A 282 14.80 21.39 1.81
CA GLU A 282 15.82 22.46 1.82
C GLU A 282 15.74 23.34 0.56
N SER A 283 15.20 22.82 -0.54
CA SER A 283 14.98 23.59 -1.77
C SER A 283 13.66 24.37 -1.77
N ALA A 284 12.80 24.19 -0.76
CA ALA A 284 11.47 24.82 -0.71
C ALA A 284 11.55 26.33 -0.52
N ASP A 285 12.56 26.82 0.21
CA ASP A 285 12.81 28.24 0.42
C ASP A 285 14.30 28.49 0.70
N SER A 286 14.86 29.58 0.16
CA SER A 286 16.28 29.92 0.32
C SER A 286 16.68 30.27 1.75
N SER A 287 15.73 30.53 2.65
CA SER A 287 16.01 30.78 4.07
C SER A 287 16.31 29.52 4.88
N ILE A 288 16.01 28.33 4.36
CA ILE A 288 16.21 27.07 5.08
C ILE A 288 17.71 26.75 5.12
N THR A 289 18.25 26.54 6.32
CA THR A 289 19.68 26.29 6.54
C THR A 289 19.97 24.82 6.79
N ALA A 290 19.09 24.09 7.46
CA ALA A 290 19.23 22.67 7.71
C ALA A 290 17.90 21.99 8.04
N SER A 291 17.80 20.70 7.70
CA SER A 291 16.68 19.84 8.06
C SER A 291 17.11 18.68 8.98
N ASP A 292 16.66 18.71 10.24
CA ASP A 292 16.85 17.60 11.19
C ASP A 292 15.53 16.82 11.30
N ILE A 293 15.40 15.79 10.46
CA ILE A 293 14.17 15.01 10.32
C ILE A 293 14.39 13.53 10.63
N THR A 294 13.40 12.94 11.29
CA THR A 294 13.23 11.52 11.52
C THR A 294 11.96 11.06 10.84
N ILE A 295 12.03 9.89 10.20
CA ILE A 295 10.86 9.24 9.62
C ILE A 295 10.33 8.12 10.51
N TYR A 296 9.02 7.98 10.55
CA TYR A 296 8.34 6.82 11.13
C TYR A 296 7.59 6.12 10.02
N LEU A 297 7.81 4.81 9.89
CA LEU A 297 6.96 3.96 9.08
C LEU A 297 5.70 3.66 9.89
N GLN A 298 4.56 3.88 9.27
CA GLN A 298 3.23 3.65 9.82
C GLN A 298 2.54 2.56 9.03
N ASN A 299 2.15 1.50 9.72
CA ASN A 299 1.24 0.49 9.18
C ASN A 299 -0.12 0.60 9.90
N ARG A 300 -1.20 0.57 9.13
CA ARG A 300 -2.58 0.72 9.60
C ARG A 300 -3.25 -0.65 9.62
N LYS A 301 -3.46 -1.22 10.81
CA LYS A 301 -4.10 -2.52 10.96
C LYS A 301 -5.56 -2.34 11.39
N LYS A 302 -6.48 -2.84 10.57
CA LYS A 302 -7.88 -2.96 10.97
C LYS A 302 -8.03 -4.11 11.95
N LEU A 303 -8.56 -3.82 13.13
CA LEU A 303 -8.89 -4.80 14.15
C LEU A 303 -10.33 -5.29 13.99
N VAL A 304 -10.60 -6.49 14.48
CA VAL A 304 -11.94 -7.06 14.58
C VAL A 304 -12.35 -6.99 16.06
N PRO A 305 -13.25 -6.06 16.44
CA PRO A 305 -13.73 -5.95 17.80
C PRO A 305 -14.43 -7.23 18.27
N GLU A 306 -14.43 -7.45 19.59
CA GLU A 306 -15.13 -8.54 20.28
C GLU A 306 -14.73 -9.96 19.80
N SER A 307 -13.53 -10.08 19.22
CA SER A 307 -12.98 -11.35 18.76
C SER A 307 -11.51 -11.46 19.11
N THR A 308 -11.08 -12.66 19.53
CA THR A 308 -9.67 -12.93 19.78
C THR A 308 -8.98 -13.27 18.46
N ALA A 309 -7.94 -12.52 18.11
CA ALA A 309 -7.15 -12.77 16.92
C ALA A 309 -5.68 -12.42 17.13
N THR A 310 -4.82 -13.07 16.36
CA THR A 310 -3.42 -12.67 16.20
C THR A 310 -3.33 -11.71 15.02
N TYR A 311 -2.66 -10.58 15.23
CA TYR A 311 -2.49 -9.55 14.21
C TYR A 311 -1.02 -9.48 13.81
N GLU A 312 -0.75 -9.75 12.54
CA GLU A 312 0.55 -9.49 11.93
C GLU A 312 0.55 -8.13 11.23
N ILE A 313 1.60 -7.36 11.51
CA ILE A 313 1.87 -6.04 10.97
C ILE A 313 3.25 -6.08 10.33
N ASN A 314 3.27 -6.06 9.00
CA ASN A 314 4.50 -6.17 8.23
C ASN A 314 4.91 -4.78 7.73
N PHE A 315 6.13 -4.37 8.09
CA PHE A 315 6.81 -3.24 7.49
C PHE A 315 7.73 -3.71 6.36
N ASN A 316 8.11 -4.99 6.34
CA ASN A 316 8.98 -5.62 5.34
C ASN A 316 10.29 -4.84 5.08
N THR A 317 10.83 -4.24 6.13
CA THR A 317 12.11 -3.53 6.13
C THR A 317 12.65 -3.58 7.53
N SER A 318 13.97 -3.58 7.67
CA SER A 318 14.57 -3.61 9.00
C SER A 318 14.18 -2.36 9.79
N LEU A 319 13.78 -2.59 11.03
CA LEU A 319 13.30 -1.59 11.97
C LEU A 319 14.39 -1.29 12.99
N ARG A 320 14.50 -0.02 13.36
CA ARG A 320 15.39 0.41 14.41
C ARG A 320 14.83 -0.03 15.75
N LYS A 321 15.71 -0.48 16.64
CA LYS A 321 15.37 -0.80 18.03
C LYS A 321 15.03 0.48 18.79
N GLY A 322 13.95 0.43 19.57
CA GLY A 322 13.53 1.58 20.34
C GLY A 322 14.57 2.02 21.39
N ASP A 323 14.78 3.32 21.51
CA ASP A 323 15.50 3.96 22.60
C ASP A 323 14.55 4.88 23.41
N PHE A 324 15.10 5.66 24.35
CA PHE A 324 14.29 6.53 25.22
C PHE A 324 13.56 7.64 24.45
N LEU A 325 14.12 8.12 23.33
CA LEU A 325 13.57 9.21 22.53
C LEU A 325 12.70 8.68 21.39
N GLN A 326 13.12 7.59 20.76
CA GLN A 326 12.53 7.04 19.55
C GLN A 326 12.18 5.59 19.80
N LYS A 327 10.90 5.33 20.06
CA LYS A 327 10.36 3.97 20.25
C LYS A 327 9.09 3.79 19.45
N LEU A 328 8.71 2.53 19.26
CA LEU A 328 7.41 2.18 18.73
C LEU A 328 6.31 2.84 19.56
N TYR A 329 5.30 3.38 18.86
CA TYR A 329 4.06 3.79 19.48
C TYR A 329 2.87 3.44 18.60
N THR A 330 1.72 3.25 19.24
CA THR A 330 0.44 3.02 18.56
C THR A 330 -0.51 4.20 18.72
N TYR A 331 -1.39 4.37 17.75
CA TYR A 331 -2.49 5.34 17.84
C TYR A 331 -3.69 4.86 16.98
N PRO A 332 -4.93 5.08 17.41
CA PRO A 332 -5.37 5.62 18.71
C PRO A 332 -5.24 4.55 19.82
N GLN A 333 -5.78 4.80 21.01
CA GLN A 333 -5.94 3.78 22.04
C GLN A 333 -6.89 2.66 21.57
N ILE A 334 -6.69 1.46 22.11
CA ILE A 334 -7.67 0.38 22.04
C ILE A 334 -8.24 0.09 23.42
N THR A 335 -9.52 -0.28 23.48
CA THR A 335 -10.15 -0.73 24.71
C THR A 335 -9.99 -2.24 24.85
N VAL A 336 -9.39 -2.68 25.97
CA VAL A 336 -9.25 -4.11 26.34
C VAL A 336 -9.79 -4.33 27.74
N LEU A 337 -10.05 -5.59 28.10
CA LEU A 337 -10.37 -5.96 29.49
C LEU A 337 -9.08 -6.22 30.27
N ASP A 338 -8.99 -5.70 31.48
CA ASP A 338 -7.94 -6.10 32.43
C ASP A 338 -8.26 -7.46 33.08
N SER A 339 -7.34 -7.97 33.90
CA SER A 339 -7.47 -9.27 34.59
C SER A 339 -8.69 -9.38 35.51
N ILE A 340 -9.31 -8.25 35.87
CA ILE A 340 -10.49 -8.17 36.74
C ILE A 340 -11.76 -7.88 35.90
N GLY A 341 -11.63 -7.81 34.56
CA GLY A 341 -12.74 -7.58 33.63
C GLY A 341 -13.14 -6.12 33.46
N THR A 342 -12.33 -5.16 33.92
CA THR A 342 -12.59 -3.72 33.72
C THR A 342 -12.05 -3.27 32.36
N GLN A 343 -12.83 -2.47 31.63
CA GLN A 343 -12.38 -1.89 30.36
C GLN A 343 -11.30 -0.82 30.57
N ARG A 344 -10.19 -0.93 29.84
CA ARG A 344 -9.05 -0.01 29.87
C ARG A 344 -8.66 0.39 28.46
N GLN A 345 -8.41 1.68 28.27
CA GLN A 345 -7.86 2.22 27.03
C GLN A 345 -6.33 2.12 27.06
N VAL A 346 -5.74 1.26 26.24
CA VAL A 346 -4.32 0.96 26.25
C VAL A 346 -3.61 1.37 24.96
N PHE A 347 -2.31 1.54 25.08
CA PHE A 347 -1.33 1.62 23.99
C PHE A 347 -0.40 0.42 24.02
N PHE A 348 0.28 0.15 22.91
CA PHE A 348 1.42 -0.77 22.87
C PHE A 348 2.73 0.00 22.95
N GLU A 349 3.71 -0.59 23.62
CA GLU A 349 5.10 -0.17 23.56
C GLU A 349 6.06 -1.36 23.60
N GLU A 350 7.29 -1.11 23.20
CA GLU A 350 8.41 -2.02 23.42
C GLU A 350 8.75 -2.11 24.91
N VAL A 351 9.03 -3.33 25.37
CA VAL A 351 9.69 -3.57 26.66
C VAL A 351 11.16 -3.17 26.50
N PRO A 352 11.67 -2.22 27.30
CA PRO A 352 13.07 -1.81 27.23
C PRO A 352 14.01 -3.01 27.34
N GLU A 353 15.09 -3.01 26.55
CA GLU A 353 16.15 -4.04 26.57
C GLU A 353 15.68 -5.48 26.30
N SER A 354 14.42 -5.70 25.90
CA SER A 354 13.91 -7.04 25.58
C SER A 354 14.58 -7.69 24.35
N TYR A 355 15.43 -6.94 23.65
CA TYR A 355 16.18 -7.34 22.48
C TYR A 355 17.61 -7.83 22.76
N THR A 356 18.02 -7.98 24.03
CA THR A 356 19.35 -8.44 24.44
C THR A 356 19.26 -9.76 25.21
N GLY A 357 19.07 -10.89 24.54
CA GLY A 357 18.88 -12.21 25.19
C GLY A 357 19.73 -13.33 24.60
N ILE A 358 19.54 -14.57 25.05
CA ILE A 358 20.02 -15.77 24.34
C ILE A 358 19.00 -16.14 23.27
N GLY A 359 19.40 -16.10 22.01
CA GLY A 359 18.53 -16.41 20.88
C GLY A 359 18.48 -17.90 20.57
N SER A 360 19.63 -18.56 20.62
CA SER A 360 19.73 -20.02 20.47
C SER A 360 21.01 -20.53 21.11
N ILE A 361 21.08 -21.84 21.34
CA ILE A 361 22.27 -22.52 21.83
C ILE A 361 22.70 -23.53 20.77
N GLY A 362 23.86 -23.28 20.15
CA GLY A 362 24.48 -24.19 19.21
C GLY A 362 25.21 -25.32 19.91
N ILE A 363 25.22 -26.51 19.30
CA ILE A 363 25.99 -27.65 19.76
C ILE A 363 27.27 -27.71 18.93
N ILE A 364 28.42 -27.55 19.58
CA ILE A 364 29.75 -27.72 18.96
C ILE A 364 30.15 -29.20 19.04
N ASN A 365 29.93 -29.82 20.19
CA ASN A 365 30.11 -31.26 20.40
C ASN A 365 28.88 -31.80 21.16
N ALA A 366 28.30 -32.88 20.65
CA ALA A 366 27.12 -33.51 21.25
C ALA A 366 27.45 -34.33 22.51
N GLY A 367 28.74 -34.59 22.77
CA GLY A 367 29.22 -35.40 23.88
C GLY A 367 28.75 -36.85 23.82
N VAL A 368 28.91 -37.57 24.94
CA VAL A 368 28.58 -38.99 25.08
C VAL A 368 28.00 -39.30 26.47
N ASN A 369 27.27 -40.42 26.58
CA ASN A 369 26.72 -40.99 27.83
C ASN A 369 25.70 -40.13 28.59
N TYR A 370 25.01 -39.21 27.92
CA TYR A 370 23.88 -38.50 28.53
C TYR A 370 22.69 -39.45 28.66
N THR A 371 22.40 -39.93 29.86
CA THR A 371 21.29 -40.87 30.12
C THR A 371 20.14 -40.26 30.90
N SER A 372 20.32 -39.04 31.42
CA SER A 372 19.32 -38.22 32.11
C SER A 372 19.16 -36.87 31.42
N THR A 373 18.14 -36.10 31.82
CA THR A 373 18.00 -34.70 31.39
C THR A 373 19.12 -33.88 32.03
N PRO A 374 20.07 -33.33 31.23
CA PRO A 374 21.20 -32.59 31.77
C PRO A 374 20.78 -31.19 32.22
N VAL A 375 21.56 -30.60 33.13
CA VAL A 375 21.39 -29.21 33.57
C VAL A 375 22.17 -28.29 32.64
N ILE A 376 21.46 -27.36 32.00
CA ILE A 376 22.06 -26.28 31.20
C ILE A 376 22.23 -25.05 32.08
N THR A 377 23.45 -24.57 32.22
CA THR A 377 23.77 -23.35 32.97
C THR A 377 24.28 -22.29 32.01
N ILE A 378 23.59 -21.15 31.96
CA ILE A 378 23.94 -20.00 31.13
C ILE A 378 24.51 -18.93 32.07
N THR A 379 25.75 -18.51 31.82
CA THR A 379 26.43 -17.45 32.57
C THR A 379 26.84 -16.34 31.61
N GLY A 380 26.95 -15.11 32.11
CA GLY A 380 27.23 -13.93 31.28
C GLY A 380 27.01 -12.65 32.06
N ASP A 381 26.86 -11.54 31.33
CA ASP A 381 26.51 -10.22 31.87
C ASP A 381 25.00 -9.97 31.98
N GLY A 382 24.18 -10.79 31.31
CA GLY A 382 22.73 -10.77 31.39
C GLY A 382 22.14 -11.64 32.51
N THR A 383 20.80 -11.63 32.62
CA THR A 383 20.07 -12.39 33.64
C THR A 383 18.85 -13.11 33.08
N GLY A 384 18.45 -14.20 33.75
CA GLY A 384 17.16 -14.88 33.53
C GLY A 384 17.10 -15.86 32.37
N ALA A 385 18.19 -16.11 31.64
CA ALA A 385 18.17 -17.09 30.55
C ALA A 385 18.13 -18.53 31.08
N THR A 386 17.26 -19.34 30.51
CA THR A 386 17.12 -20.78 30.79
C THR A 386 16.97 -21.57 29.50
N ALA A 387 17.42 -22.83 29.52
CA ALA A 387 17.31 -23.72 28.37
C ALA A 387 17.22 -25.19 28.81
N THR A 388 16.68 -26.04 27.95
CA THR A 388 16.56 -27.49 28.15
C THR A 388 17.19 -28.23 26.98
N ALA A 389 17.79 -29.39 27.23
CA ALA A 389 18.38 -30.21 26.18
C ALA A 389 17.54 -31.46 25.89
N THR A 390 17.46 -31.84 24.62
CA THR A 390 16.88 -33.11 24.18
C THR A 390 18.01 -34.09 23.89
N ILE A 391 17.93 -35.29 24.46
CA ILE A 391 18.94 -36.33 24.33
C ILE A 391 18.42 -37.47 23.45
N VAL A 392 19.25 -37.92 22.51
CA VAL A 392 18.96 -39.06 21.63
C VAL A 392 20.18 -39.98 21.59
N ASN A 393 19.98 -41.27 21.90
CA ASN A 393 21.03 -42.30 21.90
C ASN A 393 22.29 -41.90 22.70
N GLY A 394 22.11 -41.31 23.89
CA GLY A 394 23.23 -40.92 24.76
C GLY A 394 23.93 -39.62 24.38
N ARG A 395 23.41 -38.85 23.41
CA ARG A 395 24.03 -37.62 22.89
C ARG A 395 23.06 -36.44 22.89
N VAL A 396 23.57 -35.22 23.07
CA VAL A 396 22.79 -33.99 22.97
C VAL A 396 22.35 -33.77 21.52
N ARG A 397 21.05 -33.80 21.26
CA ARG A 397 20.46 -33.64 19.91
C ARG A 397 20.08 -32.20 19.62
N SER A 398 19.48 -31.52 20.59
CA SER A 398 19.03 -30.13 20.50
C SER A 398 19.08 -29.48 21.87
N VAL A 399 19.23 -28.16 21.90
CA VAL A 399 19.08 -27.34 23.11
C VAL A 399 18.08 -26.24 22.79
N GLU A 400 16.97 -26.23 23.50
CA GLU A 400 15.88 -25.28 23.33
C GLU A 400 15.95 -24.22 24.43
N VAL A 401 15.99 -22.95 24.04
CA VAL A 401 15.95 -21.83 24.97
C VAL A 401 14.52 -21.65 25.45
N THR A 402 14.28 -21.90 26.74
CA THR A 402 12.96 -21.80 27.37
C THR A 402 12.66 -20.40 27.89
N ASN A 403 13.70 -19.66 28.28
CA ASN A 403 13.64 -18.23 28.55
C ASN A 403 14.91 -17.59 27.97
N PRO A 404 14.80 -16.61 27.04
CA PRO A 404 15.98 -15.94 26.48
C PRO A 404 16.72 -15.06 27.50
N GLY A 405 16.07 -14.66 28.59
CA GLY A 405 16.63 -13.66 29.50
C GLY A 405 16.80 -12.28 28.85
N VAL A 406 17.47 -11.37 29.54
CA VAL A 406 17.72 -9.98 29.10
C VAL A 406 19.14 -9.52 29.47
N ASN A 407 19.62 -8.46 28.82
CA ASN A 407 20.92 -7.82 29.02
C ASN A 407 22.16 -8.67 28.78
N TYR A 408 22.06 -9.71 27.96
CA TYR A 408 23.23 -10.45 27.52
C TYR A 408 23.93 -9.72 26.37
N THR A 409 25.14 -9.19 26.60
CA THR A 409 26.08 -8.79 25.53
C THR A 409 27.18 -9.83 25.33
N GLN A 410 27.34 -10.75 26.29
CA GLN A 410 28.17 -11.93 26.20
C GLN A 410 27.60 -13.06 27.06
N ALA A 411 27.71 -14.31 26.59
CA ALA A 411 27.23 -15.46 27.36
C ALA A 411 28.05 -16.72 27.07
N THR A 412 28.25 -17.52 28.10
CA THR A 412 28.82 -18.88 28.04
C THR A 412 27.77 -19.88 28.49
N VAL A 413 27.73 -21.04 27.81
CA VAL A 413 26.81 -22.12 28.12
C VAL A 413 27.60 -23.32 28.56
N SER A 414 27.25 -23.85 29.73
CA SER A 414 27.78 -25.11 30.24
C SER A 414 26.65 -26.12 30.42
N ILE A 415 27.01 -27.40 30.30
CA ILE A 415 26.10 -28.53 30.44
C ILE A 415 26.70 -29.48 31.47
N SER A 416 25.89 -29.91 32.43
CA SER A 416 26.30 -30.83 33.48
C SER A 416 25.30 -31.98 33.59
N ASP A 417 25.81 -33.20 33.68
CA ASP A 417 25.04 -34.43 33.86
C ASP A 417 25.86 -35.41 34.72
N PRO A 418 25.24 -36.28 35.54
CA PRO A 418 25.97 -37.24 36.36
C PRO A 418 26.79 -38.28 35.57
N PHE A 419 26.39 -38.59 34.33
CA PHE A 419 26.99 -39.64 33.51
C PHE A 419 27.53 -39.14 32.17
N GLY A 420 26.94 -38.08 31.62
CA GLY A 420 27.32 -37.50 30.34
C GLY A 420 28.54 -36.58 30.42
N SER A 421 29.38 -36.61 29.38
CA SER A 421 30.59 -35.77 29.29
C SER A 421 30.87 -35.30 27.86
N GLU A 422 31.82 -34.37 27.72
CA GLU A 422 32.38 -33.86 26.45
C GLU A 422 31.44 -33.05 25.55
N ALA A 423 30.18 -32.81 25.96
CA ALA A 423 29.33 -31.89 25.22
C ALA A 423 29.85 -30.45 25.36
N SER A 424 29.85 -29.72 24.25
CA SER A 424 30.27 -28.33 24.18
C SER A 424 29.20 -27.53 23.45
N LEU A 425 28.77 -26.44 24.08
CA LEU A 425 27.66 -25.60 23.64
C LEU A 425 28.14 -24.16 23.46
N VAL A 426 27.49 -23.42 22.56
CA VAL A 426 27.76 -22.01 22.32
C VAL A 426 26.47 -21.21 22.33
N ALA A 427 26.40 -20.17 23.15
CA ALA A 427 25.29 -19.23 23.11
C ALA A 427 25.39 -18.37 21.84
N LYS A 428 24.25 -18.20 21.17
CA LYS A 428 24.08 -17.18 20.14
C LYS A 428 23.10 -16.15 20.67
N LEU A 429 23.55 -14.91 20.81
CA LEU A 429 22.73 -13.83 21.34
C LEU A 429 21.58 -13.48 20.40
N ARG A 430 20.43 -13.18 20.97
CA ARG A 430 19.24 -12.61 20.31
C ARG A 430 19.50 -11.12 20.17
N SER A 431 19.57 -10.64 18.93
CA SER A 431 19.61 -9.20 18.63
C SER A 431 18.42 -8.76 17.76
N ASN A 432 17.59 -9.70 17.31
CA ASN A 432 16.68 -9.46 16.19
C ASN A 432 15.22 -9.32 16.62
N TYR A 433 14.88 -9.64 17.87
CA TYR A 433 13.50 -9.59 18.34
C TYR A 433 13.36 -8.83 19.65
N GLY A 434 12.26 -8.11 19.83
CA GLY A 434 11.85 -7.46 21.07
C GLY A 434 10.46 -7.91 21.51
N THR A 435 10.13 -7.66 22.77
CA THR A 435 8.80 -7.94 23.35
C THR A 435 7.99 -6.66 23.40
N LEU A 436 6.70 -6.76 23.07
CA LEU A 436 5.73 -5.67 23.21
C LEU A 436 4.83 -5.92 24.40
N ARG A 437 4.44 -4.83 25.07
CA ARG A 437 3.49 -4.83 26.18
C ARG A 437 2.39 -3.79 25.98
N THR A 438 1.29 -3.97 26.70
CA THR A 438 0.21 -2.98 26.76
C THR A 438 0.22 -2.20 28.06
N TYR A 439 -0.09 -0.91 27.99
CA TYR A 439 -0.16 -0.04 29.15
C TYR A 439 -1.24 1.03 29.01
N TYR A 440 -1.68 1.58 30.15
CA TYR A 440 -2.52 2.78 30.22
C TYR A 440 -2.01 3.73 31.32
N TYR A 441 -2.45 4.98 31.28
CA TYR A 441 -2.24 5.94 32.37
C TYR A 441 -3.49 6.03 33.24
N ARG A 442 -3.32 5.95 34.56
CA ARG A 442 -4.37 6.30 35.52
C ARG A 442 -4.64 7.80 35.47
N THR A 443 -5.77 8.21 36.04
CA THR A 443 -6.09 9.64 36.22
C THR A 443 -5.04 10.40 37.05
N SER A 444 -4.28 9.70 37.89
CA SER A 444 -3.14 10.22 38.64
C SER A 444 -1.86 10.40 37.81
N GLY A 445 -1.84 9.99 36.54
CA GLY A 445 -0.66 10.00 35.67
C GLY A 445 0.26 8.77 35.83
N GLU A 446 -0.04 7.87 36.75
CA GLU A 446 0.70 6.62 36.93
C GLU A 446 0.52 5.69 35.73
N LYS A 447 1.63 5.16 35.20
CA LYS A 447 1.63 4.19 34.11
C LYS A 447 1.43 2.77 34.66
N VAL A 448 0.45 2.05 34.11
CA VAL A 448 0.11 0.69 34.54
C VAL A 448 0.13 -0.26 33.35
N PHE A 449 0.79 -1.41 33.51
CA PHE A 449 0.88 -2.46 32.51
C PHE A 449 -0.28 -3.45 32.66
N ILE A 450 -0.87 -3.86 31.53
CA ILE A 450 -1.96 -4.86 31.52
C ILE A 450 -1.44 -6.22 31.07
N ASN A 451 -0.63 -6.23 30.01
CA ASN A 451 -0.01 -7.44 29.48
C ASN A 451 1.45 -7.16 29.14
N GLU A 452 2.38 -7.76 29.88
CA GLU A 452 3.83 -7.61 29.68
C GLU A 452 4.36 -8.39 28.45
N ASN A 453 3.56 -9.29 27.88
CA ASN A 453 3.90 -10.09 26.71
C ASN A 453 2.76 -10.07 25.68
N ALA A 454 2.37 -8.87 25.27
CA ALA A 454 1.29 -8.64 24.32
C ALA A 454 1.68 -8.97 22.88
N GLY A 455 2.97 -8.99 22.56
CA GLY A 455 3.45 -9.28 21.22
C GLY A 455 4.96 -9.35 21.10
N VAL A 456 5.42 -9.58 19.88
CA VAL A 456 6.83 -9.66 19.52
C VAL A 456 7.08 -8.77 18.30
N ILE A 457 8.19 -8.06 18.29
CA ILE A 457 8.72 -7.33 17.13
C ILE A 457 9.95 -8.06 16.61
N ASP A 458 10.03 -8.31 15.31
CA ASP A 458 11.21 -8.77 14.56
C ASP A 458 11.82 -7.54 13.87
N TYR A 459 12.93 -7.05 14.40
CA TYR A 459 13.62 -5.87 13.89
C TYR A 459 14.30 -6.12 12.55
N ILE A 460 14.74 -7.35 12.24
CA ILE A 460 15.40 -7.61 10.95
C ILE A 460 14.35 -7.84 9.87
N GLY A 461 13.39 -8.72 10.13
CA GLY A 461 12.30 -9.02 9.21
C GLY A 461 11.28 -7.89 9.07
N GLY A 462 11.29 -6.93 10.00
CA GLY A 462 10.36 -5.81 10.00
C GLY A 462 8.93 -6.24 10.24
N ARG A 463 8.70 -7.22 11.12
CA ARG A 463 7.39 -7.80 11.40
C ARG A 463 7.03 -7.59 12.87
N ILE A 464 5.81 -7.19 13.14
CA ILE A 464 5.24 -7.15 14.47
C ILE A 464 4.09 -8.15 14.53
N THR A 465 4.09 -8.96 15.59
CA THR A 465 3.03 -9.93 15.86
C THR A 465 2.41 -9.60 17.21
N ILE A 466 1.11 -9.27 17.21
CA ILE A 466 0.32 -9.11 18.43
C ILE A 466 -0.45 -10.41 18.66
N ASN A 467 -0.21 -11.06 19.80
CA ASN A 467 -0.71 -12.40 20.07
C ASN A 467 -2.05 -12.35 20.81
N ASN A 468 -3.05 -13.09 20.31
CA ASN A 468 -4.33 -13.32 20.99
C ASN A 468 -4.99 -12.05 21.55
N LEU A 469 -4.99 -10.98 20.76
CA LEU A 469 -5.62 -9.72 21.18
C LEU A 469 -7.14 -9.85 21.10
N TYR A 470 -7.82 -9.52 22.20
CA TYR A 470 -9.27 -9.32 22.24
C TYR A 470 -9.57 -7.82 22.41
N PRO A 471 -9.73 -7.05 21.31
CA PRO A 471 -10.07 -5.65 21.40
C PRO A 471 -11.59 -5.51 21.58
N VAL A 472 -12.04 -4.81 22.63
CA VAL A 472 -13.45 -4.47 22.81
C VAL A 472 -13.88 -3.43 21.78
N ASN A 473 -13.02 -2.43 21.55
CA ASN A 473 -13.21 -1.36 20.56
C ASN A 473 -11.88 -0.66 20.29
N VAL A 474 -11.76 0.04 19.17
CA VAL A 474 -10.71 1.03 18.92
C VAL A 474 -11.29 2.43 19.12
N VAL A 475 -10.60 3.29 19.87
CA VAL A 475 -11.12 4.63 20.18
C VAL A 475 -11.27 5.45 18.89
N ARG A 476 -12.48 6.00 18.69
CA ARG A 476 -12.79 6.84 17.51
C ARG A 476 -11.93 8.10 17.50
N ASN A 477 -11.49 8.50 16.31
CA ASN A 477 -10.63 9.65 16.10
C ASN A 477 -10.95 10.28 14.73
N PRO A 478 -10.55 11.55 14.48
CA PRO A 478 -10.86 12.22 13.22
C PRO A 478 -9.90 11.87 12.06
N PHE A 479 -8.87 11.04 12.29
CA PHE A 479 -7.77 10.83 11.35
C PHE A 479 -7.83 9.48 10.61
N TYR A 480 -8.49 8.48 11.20
CA TYR A 480 -8.54 7.11 10.66
C TYR A 480 -9.96 6.56 10.76
N ASP A 481 -10.30 5.66 9.84
CA ASP A 481 -11.58 4.94 9.85
C ASP A 481 -11.77 4.10 11.12
N GLU A 482 -13.00 3.66 11.34
CA GLU A 482 -13.36 2.84 12.49
C GLU A 482 -12.52 1.54 12.54
N ASN A 483 -12.12 1.16 13.75
CA ASN A 483 -11.35 -0.05 14.05
C ASN A 483 -9.92 -0.08 13.51
N ILE A 484 -9.36 1.03 13.01
CA ILE A 484 -7.96 1.09 12.59
C ILE A 484 -7.04 1.44 13.76
N LEU A 485 -6.07 0.57 14.04
CA LEU A 485 -4.93 0.82 14.91
C LEU A 485 -3.66 1.02 14.07
N THR A 486 -2.95 2.12 14.31
CA THR A 486 -1.67 2.38 13.65
C THR A 486 -0.50 1.95 14.50
N PHE A 487 0.52 1.38 13.86
CA PHE A 487 1.82 1.06 14.45
C PHE A 487 2.86 1.92 13.79
N ASN A 488 3.61 2.70 14.57
CA ASN A 488 4.56 3.68 14.08
C ASN A 488 5.95 3.34 14.61
N VAL A 489 6.89 3.10 13.71
CA VAL A 489 8.24 2.61 14.06
C VAL A 489 9.29 3.29 13.18
N VAL A 490 10.45 3.60 13.76
CA VAL A 490 11.58 4.16 13.01
C VAL A 490 12.26 3.02 12.23
N PRO A 491 12.51 3.17 10.91
CA PRO A 491 13.29 2.19 10.17
C PRO A 491 14.77 2.28 10.53
N GLU A 492 15.50 1.16 10.37
CA GLU A 492 16.96 1.13 10.60
C GLU A 492 17.72 1.96 9.55
N SER A 493 17.21 1.98 8.33
CA SER A 493 17.81 2.69 7.19
C SER A 493 16.94 3.86 6.76
N GLY A 494 17.57 4.99 6.41
CA GLY A 494 16.90 6.11 5.73
C GLY A 494 16.55 5.83 4.27
N VAL A 495 16.96 4.67 3.73
CA VAL A 495 16.59 4.18 2.40
C VAL A 495 15.66 2.99 2.56
N ILE A 496 14.43 3.11 2.07
CA ILE A 496 13.43 2.05 2.07
C ILE A 496 13.23 1.59 0.64
N SER A 497 13.75 0.41 0.33
CA SER A 497 13.58 -0.22 -0.98
C SER A 497 12.11 -0.50 -1.27
N PRO A 498 11.68 -0.59 -2.53
CA PRO A 498 10.36 -1.09 -2.84
C PRO A 498 10.21 -2.57 -2.53
N LEU A 499 8.96 -3.02 -2.42
CA LEU A 499 8.60 -4.43 -2.52
C LEU A 499 7.36 -4.56 -3.40
N ARG A 500 7.19 -5.74 -3.99
CA ARG A 500 6.20 -6.08 -5.03
C ARG A 500 4.84 -5.41 -4.86
N ASN A 501 4.12 -5.74 -3.79
CA ASN A 501 2.79 -5.19 -3.47
C ASN A 501 2.83 -4.04 -2.47
N ARG A 502 4.02 -3.61 -2.00
CA ARG A 502 4.15 -2.54 -1.03
C ARG A 502 4.17 -1.19 -1.73
N LEU A 503 3.31 -0.29 -1.26
CA LEU A 503 3.34 1.13 -1.62
C LEU A 503 3.81 1.95 -0.43
N LEU A 504 4.80 2.80 -0.69
CA LEU A 504 5.20 3.85 0.22
C LEU A 504 4.38 5.09 -0.10
N ALA A 505 3.76 5.68 0.91
CA ALA A 505 2.92 6.86 0.73
C ALA A 505 3.08 7.85 1.88
N ILE A 506 2.83 9.13 1.62
CA ILE A 506 2.67 10.15 2.66
C ILE A 506 1.20 10.53 2.66
N ASP A 507 0.52 10.37 3.80
CA ASP A 507 -0.92 10.66 3.87
C ASP A 507 -1.16 12.17 3.96
N THR A 508 -1.55 12.76 2.84
CA THR A 508 -1.82 14.20 2.71
C THR A 508 -3.10 14.64 3.42
N ASN A 509 -4.02 13.72 3.70
CA ASN A 509 -5.29 14.02 4.35
C ASN A 509 -5.18 13.97 5.88
N ASN A 510 -4.07 13.45 6.39
CA ASN A 510 -3.86 13.28 7.81
C ASN A 510 -2.87 14.33 8.34
N ALA A 511 -3.37 15.27 9.13
CA ALA A 511 -2.54 16.30 9.78
C ALA A 511 -1.43 15.71 10.68
N GLN A 512 -1.55 14.46 11.13
CA GLN A 512 -0.52 13.76 11.92
C GLN A 512 0.64 13.22 11.08
N ALA A 513 0.55 13.25 9.75
CA ALA A 513 1.59 12.71 8.87
C ALA A 513 2.86 13.57 8.87
N ILE A 514 2.76 14.90 8.99
CA ILE A 514 3.90 15.82 8.94
C ILE A 514 3.88 16.72 10.18
N HIS A 515 4.80 16.47 11.11
CA HIS A 515 4.99 17.26 12.32
C HIS A 515 6.38 17.88 12.33
N LEU A 516 6.49 19.09 11.79
CA LEU A 516 7.73 19.85 11.75
C LEU A 516 7.64 21.06 12.68
N LYS A 517 8.74 21.35 13.37
CA LYS A 517 8.90 22.55 14.19
C LYS A 517 9.91 23.48 13.52
N MET A 518 9.52 24.72 13.31
CA MET A 518 10.43 25.76 12.82
C MET A 518 11.34 26.22 13.95
N VAL A 519 12.63 26.33 13.67
CA VAL A 519 13.66 26.79 14.61
C VAL A 519 14.45 27.92 13.94
N PRO A 520 14.29 29.17 14.37
CA PRO A 520 15.05 30.27 13.81
C PRO A 520 16.53 30.13 14.20
N THR A 521 17.41 30.23 13.21
CA THR A 521 18.87 30.30 13.40
C THR A 521 19.34 31.75 13.32
N THR A 522 20.27 32.11 14.20
CA THR A 522 20.91 33.44 14.24
C THR A 522 21.91 33.64 13.13
#